data_AF-A0A349BN73-F1
#
_entry.id   AF-A0A349BN73-F1
#
_cell.length_a   1.000
_cell.length_b   1.000
_cell.length_c   1.000
_cell.angle_alpha   90.00
_cell.angle_beta   90.00
_cell.angle_gamma   90.00
#
_symmetry.space_group_name_H-M   'P 1'
#
loop_
_entity.id
_entity.type
_entity.pdbx_description
1 polymer ?
#
loop_
_entity_poly.entity_id
_entity_poly.type
_entity_poly.pdbx_seq_one_letter_code
_entity_poly.pdbx_strand_id
1 'polypeptide(L)'
;MNWRQSNGVLKDMVCRSFLLLLEANSLIELPQRKCTPPNPLARRRNPTKVAVDQTLLESYLKDFFPIRLEPVRRTPMEKLFNSLVHEYHYLGYTQPVGEHLKYIAFSHNVGETTGRGKLSPSNKPLLSKKSIFIFVYPL
;
A
#
# COMPACT_ATOMS: atom_id res chain seq x y z
N MET A 1 30.80 -24.76 9.35
CA MET A 1 29.78 -23.86 8.75
C MET A 1 29.09 -23.07 9.85
N ASN A 2 29.44 -21.81 10.08
CA ASN A 2 28.76 -20.96 11.05
C ASN A 2 27.55 -20.31 10.37
N TRP A 3 26.37 -20.94 10.45
CA TRP A 3 25.08 -20.48 9.92
C TRP A 3 24.56 -19.21 10.65
N ARG A 4 25.41 -18.19 10.73
CA ARG A 4 25.19 -16.92 11.40
C ARG A 4 25.48 -15.78 10.41
N GLN A 5 24.79 -14.67 10.61
CA GLN A 5 25.08 -13.40 9.97
C GLN A 5 26.34 -12.76 10.59
N SER A 6 26.87 -11.71 9.96
CA SER A 6 27.99 -10.93 10.50
C SER A 6 27.69 -10.30 11.87
N ASN A 7 26.41 -10.04 12.16
CA ASN A 7 25.91 -9.56 13.45
C ASN A 7 25.71 -10.68 14.50
N GLY A 8 26.08 -11.92 14.20
CA GLY A 8 25.95 -13.07 15.11
C GLY A 8 24.55 -13.72 15.14
N VAL A 9 23.53 -13.13 14.53
CA VAL A 9 22.16 -13.69 14.47
C VAL A 9 22.13 -14.93 13.57
N LEU A 10 21.36 -15.95 13.97
CA LEU A 10 21.20 -17.17 13.17
C LEU A 10 20.49 -16.88 11.84
N LYS A 11 20.97 -17.48 10.75
CA LYS A 11 20.30 -17.45 9.44
C LYS A 11 19.16 -18.48 9.38
N ASP A 12 18.23 -18.42 10.32
CA ASP A 12 17.15 -19.41 10.49
C ASP A 12 16.37 -19.62 9.18
N MET A 13 15.74 -18.56 8.64
CA MET A 13 14.91 -18.66 7.43
C MET A 13 15.65 -19.27 6.23
N VAL A 14 16.93 -18.93 6.05
CA VAL A 14 17.76 -19.46 4.95
C VAL A 14 18.09 -20.93 5.19
N CYS A 15 18.50 -21.28 6.40
CA CYS A 15 18.80 -22.66 6.77
C CYS A 15 17.55 -23.56 6.63
N ARG A 16 16.41 -23.09 7.14
CA ARG A 16 15.14 -23.81 7.10
C ARG A 16 14.65 -24.02 5.67
N SER A 17 14.67 -22.99 4.82
CA SER A 17 14.28 -23.12 3.41
C SER A 17 15.22 -24.06 2.64
N PHE A 18 16.52 -24.02 2.93
CA PHE A 18 17.49 -24.92 2.33
C PHE A 18 17.27 -26.39 2.74
N LEU A 19 17.05 -26.67 4.03
CA LEU A 19 16.74 -28.02 4.50
C LEU A 19 15.47 -28.57 3.85
N LEU A 20 14.40 -27.77 3.76
CA LEU A 20 13.16 -28.16 3.07
C LEU A 20 13.38 -28.42 1.59
N LEU A 21 14.25 -27.65 0.93
CA LEU A 21 14.63 -27.87 -0.46
C LEU A 21 15.37 -29.21 -0.63
N LEU A 22 16.31 -29.53 0.26
CA LEU A 22 17.04 -30.80 0.21
C LEU A 22 16.12 -32.01 0.41
N GLU A 23 15.17 -31.93 1.34
CA GLU A 23 14.16 -32.97 1.55
C GLU A 23 13.23 -33.12 0.35
N ALA A 24 12.77 -32.01 -0.25
CA ALA A 24 11.94 -32.03 -1.46
C ALA A 24 12.65 -32.66 -2.67
N ASN A 25 13.99 -32.66 -2.69
CA ASN A 25 14.81 -33.35 -3.67
C ASN A 25 15.26 -34.76 -3.23
N SER A 26 14.69 -35.27 -2.13
CA SER A 26 15.01 -36.59 -1.57
C SER A 26 16.49 -36.80 -1.21
N LEU A 27 17.22 -35.71 -0.95
CA LEU A 27 18.65 -35.76 -0.56
C LEU A 27 18.84 -36.01 0.93
N ILE A 28 17.84 -35.65 1.74
CA ILE A 28 17.80 -35.88 3.19
C ILE A 28 16.36 -36.21 3.59
N GLU A 29 16.21 -36.86 4.75
CA GLU A 29 14.91 -37.01 5.42
C GLU A 29 14.90 -36.13 6.67
N LEU A 30 13.95 -35.19 6.76
CA LEU A 30 13.81 -34.37 7.97
C LEU A 30 12.89 -35.07 8.98
N PRO A 31 13.09 -34.83 10.29
CA PRO A 31 12.17 -35.32 11.29
C PRO A 31 10.78 -34.69 11.09
N GLN A 32 9.74 -35.42 11.52
CA GLN A 32 8.36 -34.94 11.43
C GLN A 32 8.19 -33.55 12.04
N ARG A 33 7.41 -32.72 11.33
CA ARG A 33 7.13 -31.35 11.74
C ARG A 33 6.38 -31.33 13.08
N LYS A 34 7.01 -30.74 14.11
CA LYS A 34 6.43 -30.65 15.46
C LYS A 34 5.31 -29.62 15.60
N CYS A 35 5.33 -28.53 14.82
CA CYS A 35 4.35 -27.45 14.92
C CYS A 35 4.22 -26.67 13.60
N THR A 36 3.01 -26.16 13.33
CA THR A 36 2.68 -25.29 12.21
C THR A 36 2.07 -23.99 12.76
N PRO A 37 2.89 -23.02 13.20
CA PRO A 37 2.35 -21.76 13.69
C PRO A 37 1.56 -21.06 12.57
N PRO A 38 0.45 -20.38 12.90
CA PRO A 38 -0.32 -19.64 11.91
C PRO A 38 0.59 -18.58 11.27
N ASN A 39 0.68 -18.59 9.94
CA ASN A 39 1.43 -17.59 9.19
C ASN A 39 0.52 -16.35 8.98
N PRO A 40 0.76 -15.23 9.67
CA PRO A 40 -0.07 -14.03 9.52
C PRO A 40 0.03 -13.42 8.12
N LEU A 41 1.10 -13.74 7.37
CA LEU A 41 1.28 -13.31 5.99
C LEU A 41 0.49 -14.17 5.00
N ALA A 42 0.12 -15.40 5.38
CA ALA A 42 -0.66 -16.30 4.52
C ALA A 42 -2.15 -15.98 4.50
N ARG A 43 -2.69 -15.43 5.60
CA ARG A 43 -4.10 -15.02 5.71
C ARG A 43 -4.18 -13.56 6.10
N ARG A 44 -4.06 -12.68 5.11
CA ARG A 44 -4.16 -11.23 5.29
C ARG A 44 -5.60 -10.77 5.09
N ARG A 45 -6.03 -9.84 5.95
CA ARG A 45 -7.35 -9.20 5.81
C ARG A 45 -7.29 -8.12 4.74
N ASN A 46 -8.31 -8.07 3.89
CA ASN A 46 -8.48 -6.97 2.94
C ASN A 46 -8.67 -5.64 3.70
N PRO A 47 -8.16 -4.52 3.16
CA PRO A 47 -8.38 -3.21 3.75
C PRO A 47 -9.87 -2.88 3.77
N THR A 48 -10.31 -2.19 4.82
CA THR A 48 -11.69 -1.70 4.93
C THR A 48 -11.96 -0.67 3.84
N LYS A 49 -13.09 -0.81 3.13
CA LYS A 49 -13.53 0.16 2.14
C LYS A 49 -13.80 1.51 2.81
N VAL A 50 -13.20 2.57 2.28
CA VAL A 50 -13.44 3.95 2.67
C VAL A 50 -14.31 4.61 1.60
N ALA A 51 -15.41 5.24 2.00
CA ALA A 51 -16.25 6.01 1.08
C ALA A 51 -15.51 7.26 0.61
N VAL A 52 -15.45 7.45 -0.71
CA VAL A 52 -14.81 8.59 -1.36
C VAL A 52 -15.78 9.15 -2.39
N ASP A 53 -15.78 10.46 -2.58
CA ASP A 53 -16.56 11.13 -3.62
C ASP A 53 -16.09 10.69 -5.02
N GLN A 54 -17.01 10.08 -5.77
CA GLN A 54 -16.79 9.57 -7.13
C GLN A 54 -17.41 10.48 -8.20
N THR A 55 -17.85 11.69 -7.85
CA THR A 55 -18.43 12.64 -8.80
C THR A 55 -17.50 12.81 -10.00
N LEU A 56 -18.04 12.70 -11.22
CA LEU A 56 -17.25 12.85 -12.44
C LEU A 56 -16.66 14.27 -12.49
N LEU A 57 -15.42 14.38 -12.96
CA LEU A 57 -14.76 15.65 -13.19
C LEU A 57 -14.72 15.92 -14.69
N GLU A 58 -15.44 16.94 -15.12
CA GLU A 58 -15.41 17.45 -16.50
C GLU A 58 -14.65 18.78 -16.55
N SER A 59 -13.33 18.73 -16.32
CA SER A 59 -12.47 19.91 -16.38
C SER A 59 -11.09 19.57 -16.93
N TYR A 60 -10.29 20.59 -17.26
CA TYR A 60 -8.98 20.39 -17.85
C TYR A 60 -7.96 19.99 -16.78
N LEU A 61 -6.97 19.17 -17.16
CA LEU A 61 -5.91 18.74 -16.23
C LEU A 61 -5.18 19.93 -15.58
N LYS A 62 -5.01 21.03 -16.33
CA LYS A 62 -4.40 22.29 -15.85
C LYS A 62 -5.11 22.87 -14.62
N ASP A 63 -6.41 22.62 -14.48
CA ASP A 63 -7.23 23.16 -13.39
C ASP A 63 -6.98 22.40 -12.07
N PHE A 64 -6.27 21.26 -12.11
CA PHE A 64 -5.90 20.47 -10.93
C PHE A 64 -4.48 20.76 -10.42
N PHE A 65 -3.76 21.67 -11.07
CA PHE A 65 -2.46 22.08 -10.59
C PHE A 65 -2.59 23.17 -9.51
N PRO A 66 -1.70 23.16 -8.50
CA PRO A 66 -0.60 22.21 -8.31
C PRO A 66 -1.07 20.89 -7.67
N ILE A 67 -0.55 19.77 -8.19
CA ILE A 67 -0.71 18.44 -7.59
C ILE A 67 0.43 18.22 -6.58
N ARG A 68 0.09 17.90 -5.33
CA ARG A 68 1.05 17.55 -4.27
C ARG A 68 1.05 16.05 -4.02
N LEU A 69 2.23 15.44 -4.01
CA LEU A 69 2.42 14.05 -3.60
C LEU A 69 2.79 14.02 -2.12
N GLU A 70 1.94 13.41 -1.29
CA GLU A 70 2.20 13.28 0.14
C GLU A 70 2.55 11.83 0.50
N PRO A 71 3.65 11.59 1.21
CA PRO A 71 4.00 10.26 1.70
C PRO A 71 3.01 9.84 2.80
N VAL A 72 2.38 8.68 2.64
CA VAL A 72 1.34 8.22 3.57
C VAL A 72 1.73 6.99 4.39
N ARG A 73 2.96 6.47 4.23
CA ARG A 73 3.46 5.34 5.03
C ARG A 73 3.53 5.75 6.51
N ARG A 74 2.97 4.91 7.39
CA ARG A 74 2.86 5.14 8.84
C ARG A 74 2.10 6.41 9.22
N THR A 75 1.18 6.86 8.37
CA THR A 75 0.29 7.99 8.63
C THR A 75 -1.17 7.53 8.76
N PRO A 76 -2.08 8.34 9.32
CA PRO A 76 -3.51 8.03 9.32
C PRO A 76 -4.10 7.79 7.91
N MET A 77 -3.50 8.39 6.88
CA MET A 77 -3.93 8.29 5.48
C MET A 77 -3.52 6.96 4.82
N GLU A 78 -2.70 6.13 5.49
CA GLU A 78 -2.30 4.82 4.95
C GLU A 78 -3.50 3.89 4.73
N LYS A 79 -4.51 3.96 5.61
CA LYS A 79 -5.75 3.17 5.48
C LYS A 79 -6.52 3.57 4.22
N LEU A 80 -6.58 4.86 3.93
CA LEU A 80 -7.21 5.40 2.74
C LEU A 80 -6.48 4.92 1.48
N PHE A 81 -5.14 5.02 1.47
CA PHE A 81 -4.32 4.46 0.39
C PHE A 81 -4.61 2.99 0.15
N ASN A 82 -4.54 2.15 1.19
CA ASN A 82 -4.75 0.71 1.04
C ASN A 82 -6.16 0.39 0.50
N SER A 83 -7.20 1.11 0.96
CA SER A 83 -8.56 0.96 0.44
C SER A 83 -8.65 1.33 -1.04
N LEU A 84 -8.02 2.42 -1.46
CA LEU A 84 -8.08 2.92 -2.82
C LEU A 84 -7.33 2.00 -3.79
N VAL A 85 -6.17 1.51 -3.38
CA VAL A 85 -5.45 0.47 -4.13
C VAL A 85 -6.30 -0.79 -4.27
N HIS A 86 -6.96 -1.22 -3.20
CA HIS A 86 -7.78 -2.43 -3.25
C HIS A 86 -8.96 -2.30 -4.21
N GLU A 87 -9.61 -1.14 -4.26
CA GLU A 87 -10.80 -0.93 -5.08
C GLU A 87 -10.46 -0.70 -6.56
N TYR A 88 -9.41 0.09 -6.84
CA TYR A 88 -9.17 0.61 -8.19
C TYR A 88 -7.95 0.00 -8.90
N HIS A 89 -7.10 -0.73 -8.19
CA HIS A 89 -6.00 -1.47 -8.83
C HIS A 89 -6.49 -2.84 -9.26
N TYR A 90 -6.19 -3.26 -10.49
CA TYR A 90 -6.66 -4.52 -11.06
C TYR A 90 -6.20 -5.77 -10.28
N LEU A 91 -5.07 -5.70 -9.55
CA LEU A 91 -4.60 -6.77 -8.65
C LEU A 91 -5.13 -6.66 -7.21
N GLY A 92 -5.84 -5.58 -6.88
CA GLY A 92 -6.18 -5.21 -5.51
C GLY A 92 -4.94 -4.89 -4.66
N TYR A 93 -5.18 -4.67 -3.36
CA TYR A 93 -4.12 -4.38 -2.39
C TYR A 93 -3.59 -5.67 -1.77
N THR A 94 -2.29 -5.92 -1.96
CA THR A 94 -1.53 -6.92 -1.21
C THR A 94 -0.48 -6.20 -0.38
N GLN A 95 -0.33 -6.56 0.90
CA GLN A 95 0.67 -5.92 1.76
C GLN A 95 2.09 -6.17 1.21
N PRO A 96 2.83 -5.13 0.82
CA PRO A 96 4.18 -5.28 0.32
C PRO A 96 5.11 -5.80 1.43
N VAL A 97 6.06 -6.65 1.05
CA VAL A 97 7.11 -7.17 1.92
C VAL A 97 8.42 -6.48 1.53
N GLY A 98 9.19 -6.02 2.52
CA GLY A 98 10.40 -5.23 2.30
C GLY A 98 10.15 -3.72 2.26
N GLU A 99 11.16 -2.98 1.80
CA GLU A 99 11.08 -1.52 1.67
C GLU A 99 10.20 -1.12 0.49
N HIS A 100 9.32 -0.15 0.73
CA HIS A 100 8.35 0.34 -0.25
C HIS A 100 7.87 1.74 0.12
N LEU A 101 7.37 2.46 -0.88
CA LEU A 101 6.84 3.81 -0.74
C LEU A 101 5.32 3.81 -0.93
N LYS A 102 4.63 4.72 -0.23
CA LYS A 102 3.20 4.95 -0.40
C LYS A 102 2.97 6.44 -0.49
N TYR A 103 2.36 6.89 -1.59
CA TYR A 103 2.03 8.30 -1.83
C TYR A 103 0.58 8.45 -2.26
N ILE A 104 -0.04 9.56 -1.87
CA ILE A 104 -1.31 10.01 -2.42
C ILE A 104 -1.09 11.36 -3.09
N ALA A 105 -1.64 11.54 -4.29
CA ALA A 105 -1.68 12.84 -4.94
C ALA A 105 -2.92 13.64 -4.48
N PHE A 106 -2.71 14.92 -4.16
CA PHE A 106 -3.75 15.87 -3.80
C PHE A 106 -3.71 17.07 -4.74
N SER A 107 -4.87 17.40 -5.31
CA SER A 107 -5.11 18.65 -6.04
C SER A 107 -5.81 19.66 -5.14
N HIS A 108 -5.52 20.96 -5.29
CA HIS A 108 -6.45 21.98 -4.79
C HIS A 108 -7.56 22.13 -5.81
N ASN A 109 -8.75 21.62 -5.53
CA ASN A 109 -9.91 22.40 -5.94
C ASN A 109 -11.06 22.30 -4.94
N VAL A 110 -11.56 23.51 -4.67
CA VAL A 110 -12.58 23.90 -3.71
C VAL A 110 -13.93 23.57 -4.32
N GLY A 111 -14.79 22.90 -3.56
CA GLY A 111 -16.18 22.66 -3.98
C GLY A 111 -16.96 23.97 -4.13
N GLU A 112 -17.72 24.03 -5.23
CA GLU A 112 -18.79 24.96 -5.61
C GLU A 112 -18.39 26.26 -6.32
N THR A 113 -18.81 26.36 -7.60
CA THR A 113 -19.10 27.63 -8.26
C THR A 113 -20.59 27.91 -8.06
N THR A 114 -20.94 28.99 -7.35
CA THR A 114 -22.30 29.56 -7.49
C THR A 114 -22.35 30.17 -8.87
N GLY A 115 -23.36 29.82 -9.68
CA GLY A 115 -23.54 30.31 -11.04
C GLY A 115 -23.20 31.79 -11.15
N ARG A 116 -22.30 32.12 -12.10
CA ARG A 116 -21.60 33.42 -12.32
C ARG A 116 -20.20 33.57 -11.70
N GLY A 117 -19.45 32.48 -11.54
CA GLY A 117 -17.97 32.55 -11.46
C GLY A 117 -17.41 33.28 -10.25
N LYS A 118 -18.14 33.35 -9.13
CA LYS A 118 -17.60 33.86 -7.85
C LYS A 118 -17.19 32.71 -6.96
N LEU A 119 -15.94 32.77 -6.50
CA LEU A 119 -15.37 31.86 -5.50
C LEU A 119 -16.09 32.05 -4.16
N SER A 120 -16.40 30.95 -3.47
CA SER A 120 -16.93 30.97 -2.11
C SER A 120 -15.91 31.61 -1.15
N PRO A 121 -16.30 32.57 -0.29
CA PRO A 121 -15.41 33.26 0.66
C PRO A 121 -15.01 32.39 1.87
N SER A 122 -15.39 31.11 1.89
CA SER A 122 -15.04 30.20 2.98
C SER A 122 -13.61 29.67 2.82
N ASN A 123 -12.71 30.08 3.72
CA ASN A 123 -11.37 29.50 3.90
C ASN A 123 -11.36 28.14 4.63
N LYS A 124 -12.53 27.54 4.88
CA LYS A 124 -12.58 26.17 5.40
C LYS A 124 -12.35 25.20 4.24
N PRO A 125 -11.35 24.31 4.31
CA PRO A 125 -11.14 23.31 3.27
C PRO A 125 -12.32 22.33 3.29
N LEU A 126 -13.30 22.57 2.42
CA LEU A 126 -14.30 21.58 2.06
C LEU A 126 -13.60 20.57 1.15
N LEU A 127 -13.26 19.43 1.75
CA LEU A 127 -12.48 18.36 1.16
C LEU A 127 -13.15 17.80 -0.11
N SER A 128 -12.79 18.30 -1.30
CA SER A 128 -12.86 17.49 -2.52
C SER A 128 -11.50 16.80 -2.71
N LYS A 129 -11.24 15.77 -1.90
CA LYS A 129 -10.06 14.91 -2.06
C LYS A 129 -10.30 13.95 -3.21
N LYS A 130 -10.01 14.37 -4.44
CA LYS A 130 -9.87 13.43 -5.57
C LYS A 130 -8.40 13.05 -5.68
N SER A 131 -8.11 11.82 -5.25
CA SER A 131 -6.77 11.26 -5.17
C SER A 131 -6.41 10.59 -6.49
N ILE A 132 -5.39 11.10 -7.18
CA ILE A 132 -4.72 10.38 -8.27
C ILE A 132 -3.69 9.45 -7.60
N PHE A 133 -3.72 8.15 -7.89
CA PHE A 133 -2.76 7.18 -7.34
C PHE A 133 -1.62 6.98 -8.32
N ILE A 134 -0.41 7.32 -7.91
CA ILE A 134 0.80 6.92 -8.62
C ILE A 134 1.39 5.73 -7.87
N PHE A 135 1.34 4.55 -8.50
CA PHE A 135 2.04 3.37 -8.02
C PHE A 135 3.49 3.46 -8.48
N VAL A 136 4.41 3.61 -7.54
CA VAL A 136 5.83 3.35 -7.79
C VAL A 136 6.11 1.96 -7.22
N TYR A 137 6.21 0.97 -8.11
CA TYR A 137 6.79 -0.32 -7.76
C TYR A 137 8.31 -0.16 -7.68
N PRO A 138 9.00 -0.69 -6.65
CA PRO A 138 10.44 -0.90 -6.75
C PRO A 138 10.69 -1.95 -7.86
N LEU A 139 11.61 -1.62 -8.76
CA LEU A 139 12.19 -2.56 -9.74
C LEU A 139 12.86 -3.74 -9.04
#